data_AF-A0A661NYT3-F1
#
_entry.id   AF-A0A661NYT3-F1
#
_cell.length_a   1.000
_cell.length_b   1.000
_cell.length_c   1.000
_cell.angle_alpha   90.00
_cell.angle_beta   90.00
_cell.angle_gamma   90.00
#
_symmetry.space_group_name_H-M   'P 1'
#
loop_
_entity.id
_entity.type
_entity.pdbx_description
1 polymer ?
#
loop_
_entity_poly.entity_id
_entity_poly.type
_entity_poly.pdbx_seq_one_letter_code
_entity_poly.pdbx_strand_id
1 'polypeptide(L)'
;MYDNNACIKHWFRGNSIKQYNKTGYFIRTETTINNPKSLGLQKPVLFLQAYLWEGVACNNRFLECCADVDIASISEGNEERFTKPVQDHLGRNVTPPDFRKDRQIALAKELLKPKYHAYGFRTVDLLKNLPQFFQNPAQIRYEMNKLRVRGIVEKKKGMSFYRVTGTGWKWLWVSICSERHFKNPMISTGSKKTPSFSADQPSKIEAAYSMLNQGLSVLTQELALIS
;
A
#
# COMPACT_ATOMS: atom_id res chain seq x y z
N MET A 1 -15.88 26.36 -13.66
CA MET A 1 -16.70 25.23 -13.16
C MET A 1 -15.97 23.87 -13.18
N TYR A 2 -14.64 23.79 -13.33
CA TYR A 2 -13.83 22.63 -12.88
C TYR A 2 -12.37 23.07 -12.64
N ASP A 3 -12.12 23.96 -11.67
CA ASP A 3 -10.76 24.32 -11.21
C ASP A 3 -10.17 23.28 -10.27
N ASN A 4 -10.55 22.02 -10.43
CA ASN A 4 -10.01 20.96 -9.59
C ASN A 4 -8.68 20.48 -10.20
N ASN A 5 -7.62 21.25 -9.94
CA ASN A 5 -6.23 20.96 -10.32
C ASN A 5 -5.60 19.84 -9.47
N ALA A 6 -6.42 18.93 -8.93
CA ALA A 6 -5.93 17.79 -8.16
C ALA A 6 -5.08 16.90 -9.07
N CYS A 7 -3.78 16.90 -8.81
CA CYS A 7 -2.79 16.11 -9.53
C CYS A 7 -1.99 15.30 -8.52
N ILE A 8 -2.09 13.99 -8.62
CA ILE A 8 -1.27 13.07 -7.85
C ILE A 8 -0.01 12.82 -8.69
N LYS A 9 1.15 13.25 -8.20
CA LYS A 9 2.43 13.04 -8.86
C LYS A 9 3.38 12.25 -7.98
N HIS A 10 3.97 11.20 -8.55
CA HIS A 10 5.01 10.42 -7.90
C HIS A 10 6.31 10.49 -8.69
N TRP A 11 7.39 10.84 -8.01
CA TRP A 11 8.74 10.85 -8.57
C TRP A 11 9.48 9.55 -8.28
N PHE A 12 10.27 9.09 -9.25
CA PHE A 12 11.12 7.91 -9.11
C PHE A 12 12.39 8.03 -9.93
N ARG A 13 13.54 8.19 -9.24
CA ARG A 13 14.89 8.15 -9.84
C ARG A 13 15.06 9.06 -11.07
N GLY A 14 14.40 10.22 -11.07
CA GLY A 14 14.41 11.20 -12.17
C GLY A 14 13.23 11.07 -13.15
N ASN A 15 12.44 9.99 -13.07
CA ASN A 15 11.18 9.82 -13.80
C ASN A 15 10.00 10.27 -12.94
N SER A 16 8.82 10.40 -13.55
CA SER A 16 7.58 10.66 -12.80
C SER A 16 6.37 9.99 -13.42
N ILE A 17 5.43 9.56 -12.59
CA ILE A 17 4.08 9.21 -13.03
C ILE A 17 3.10 10.19 -12.41
N LYS A 18 2.09 10.61 -13.16
CA LYS A 18 1.06 11.55 -12.72
C LYS A 18 -0.32 11.03 -13.07
N GLN A 19 -1.28 11.34 -12.21
CA GLN A 19 -2.69 11.18 -12.50
C GLN A 19 -3.42 12.48 -12.15
N TYR A 20 -4.21 12.98 -13.09
CA TYR A 20 -4.90 14.26 -12.94
C TYR A 20 -6.20 14.28 -13.74
N ASN A 21 -7.10 15.17 -13.35
CA ASN A 21 -8.28 15.46 -14.15
C ASN A 21 -7.85 16.17 -15.44
N LYS A 22 -8.09 15.53 -16.58
CA LYS A 22 -7.96 16.12 -17.89
C LYS A 22 -9.33 16.60 -18.35
N THR A 23 -9.42 17.91 -18.59
CA THR A 23 -10.56 18.59 -19.21
C THR A 23 -11.89 18.46 -18.45
N GLY A 24 -11.89 18.09 -17.17
CA GLY A 24 -13.09 17.98 -16.34
C GLY A 24 -13.75 16.59 -16.37
N TYR A 25 -13.55 15.82 -17.44
CA TYR A 25 -14.34 14.61 -17.73
C TYR A 25 -13.55 13.30 -17.71
N PHE A 26 -12.22 13.36 -17.84
CA PHE A 26 -11.39 12.16 -17.90
C PHE A 26 -10.28 12.22 -16.87
N ILE A 27 -9.97 11.09 -16.23
CA ILE A 27 -8.76 10.97 -15.45
C ILE A 27 -7.65 10.46 -16.38
N ARG A 28 -6.59 11.25 -16.54
CA ARG A 28 -5.43 10.84 -17.33
C ARG A 28 -4.32 10.35 -16.41
N THR A 29 -3.79 9.17 -16.69
CA THR A 29 -2.55 8.65 -16.12
C THR A 29 -1.43 8.76 -17.15
N GLU A 30 -0.33 9.42 -16.81
CA GLU A 30 0.82 9.60 -17.70
C GLU A 30 2.15 9.29 -16.99
N THR A 31 3.04 8.57 -17.68
CA THR A 31 4.41 8.30 -17.24
C THR A 31 5.39 9.15 -18.05
N THR A 32 6.29 9.86 -17.36
CA THR A 32 7.38 10.65 -17.93
C THR A 32 8.71 9.95 -17.65
N ILE A 33 9.41 9.52 -18.70
CA ILE A 33 10.69 8.80 -18.63
C ILE A 33 11.84 9.77 -18.98
N ASN A 34 12.40 10.45 -17.99
CA ASN A 34 13.57 11.33 -18.19
C ASN A 34 14.90 10.60 -17.97
N ASN A 35 14.90 9.55 -17.15
CA ASN A 35 16.08 8.75 -16.83
C ASN A 35 15.89 7.27 -17.22
N PRO A 36 15.91 6.96 -18.53
CA PRO A 36 15.59 5.63 -19.05
C PRO A 36 16.49 4.51 -18.48
N LYS A 37 17.78 4.80 -18.25
CA LYS A 37 18.72 3.84 -17.66
C LYS A 37 18.26 3.32 -16.29
N SER A 38 17.56 4.15 -15.51
CA SER A 38 17.04 3.73 -14.19
C SER A 38 15.91 2.70 -14.26
N LEU A 39 15.26 2.58 -15.42
CA LEU A 39 14.23 1.58 -15.73
C LEU A 39 14.80 0.38 -16.53
N GLY A 40 16.09 0.44 -16.88
CA GLY A 40 16.73 -0.57 -17.74
C GLY A 40 16.53 -0.32 -19.24
N LEU A 41 16.11 0.89 -19.63
CA LEU A 41 15.94 1.29 -21.03
C LEU A 41 17.22 1.93 -21.59
N GLN A 42 17.41 1.80 -22.91
CA GLN A 42 18.54 2.38 -23.64
C GLN A 42 18.18 3.74 -24.23
N LYS A 43 19.14 4.68 -24.26
CA LYS A 43 18.90 6.07 -24.71
C LYS A 43 18.63 6.30 -26.22
N PRO A 44 19.19 5.53 -27.18
CA PRO A 44 19.03 5.84 -28.60
C PRO A 44 17.57 5.83 -29.08
N VAL A 45 17.25 6.67 -30.09
CA VAL A 45 15.91 6.83 -30.68
C VAL A 45 15.31 5.52 -31.17
N LEU A 46 16.14 4.59 -31.67
CA LEU A 46 15.67 3.28 -32.13
C LEU A 46 14.96 2.45 -31.04
N PHE A 47 15.11 2.80 -29.75
CA PHE A 47 14.44 2.15 -28.63
C PHE A 47 13.13 2.83 -28.21
N LEU A 48 12.61 3.83 -28.93
CA LEU A 48 11.36 4.53 -28.57
C LEU A 48 10.17 3.58 -28.32
N GLN A 49 10.08 2.48 -29.07
CA GLN A 49 9.04 1.47 -28.86
C GLN A 49 9.09 0.85 -27.45
N ALA A 50 10.30 0.60 -26.92
CA ALA A 50 10.47 0.08 -25.57
C ALA A 50 10.03 1.10 -24.49
N TYR A 51 10.14 2.40 -24.78
CA TYR A 51 9.66 3.45 -23.87
C TYR A 51 8.14 3.48 -23.84
N LEU A 52 7.49 3.33 -25.00
CA LEU A 52 6.04 3.23 -25.08
C LEU A 52 5.53 2.04 -24.27
N TRP A 53 6.11 0.85 -24.48
CA TRP A 53 5.71 -0.36 -23.75
C TRP A 53 5.92 -0.21 -22.24
N GLU A 54 7.08 0.28 -21.80
CA GLU A 54 7.32 0.48 -20.36
C GLU A 54 6.40 1.56 -19.78
N GLY A 55 6.14 2.65 -20.51
CA GLY A 55 5.23 3.72 -20.10
C GLY A 55 3.79 3.26 -19.95
N VAL A 56 3.27 2.52 -20.94
CA VAL A 56 1.94 1.89 -20.88
C VAL A 56 1.87 0.90 -19.72
N ALA A 57 2.89 0.07 -19.55
CA ALA A 57 2.94 -0.89 -18.45
C ALA A 57 2.98 -0.19 -17.08
N CYS A 58 3.68 0.94 -16.94
CA CYS A 58 3.65 1.79 -15.74
C CYS A 58 2.26 2.36 -15.48
N ASN A 59 1.60 2.88 -16.52
CA ASN A 59 0.25 3.46 -16.41
C ASN A 59 -0.78 2.41 -15.99
N ASN A 60 -0.76 1.24 -16.63
CA ASN A 60 -1.68 0.14 -16.30
C ASN A 60 -1.50 -0.32 -14.86
N ARG A 61 -0.26 -0.53 -14.40
CA ARG A 61 0.04 -0.87 -13.00
C ARG A 61 -0.50 0.17 -12.03
N PHE A 62 -0.35 1.45 -12.34
CA PHE A 62 -0.88 2.51 -11.48
C PHE A 62 -2.41 2.53 -11.45
N LEU A 63 -3.07 2.28 -12.59
CA LEU A 63 -4.53 2.14 -12.65
C LEU A 63 -5.02 0.90 -11.89
N GLU A 64 -4.29 -0.21 -11.92
CA GLU A 64 -4.60 -1.42 -11.15
C GLU A 64 -4.60 -1.16 -9.64
N CYS A 65 -3.77 -0.24 -9.12
CA CYS A 65 -3.84 0.17 -7.72
C CYS A 65 -5.16 0.89 -7.37
N CYS A 66 -5.82 1.48 -8.36
CA CYS A 66 -7.09 2.17 -8.21
C CYS A 66 -8.29 1.27 -8.50
N ALA A 67 -8.06 0.10 -9.11
CA ALA A 67 -9.12 -0.78 -9.60
C ALA A 67 -9.53 -1.82 -8.54
N ASP A 68 -10.84 -1.80 -8.26
CA ASP A 68 -11.75 -2.77 -7.66
C ASP A 68 -11.71 -3.10 -6.16
N VAL A 69 -12.87 -2.84 -5.54
CA VAL A 69 -13.48 -3.61 -4.46
C VAL A 69 -14.95 -3.85 -4.85
N ASP A 70 -15.22 -4.77 -5.78
CA ASP A 70 -16.58 -5.29 -5.99
C ASP A 70 -16.86 -6.38 -4.96
N ILE A 71 -17.90 -6.20 -4.13
CA ILE A 71 -18.30 -7.11 -3.05
C ILE A 71 -18.70 -8.48 -3.62
N ALA A 72 -19.21 -8.55 -4.85
CA ALA A 72 -19.59 -9.82 -5.48
C ALA A 72 -18.39 -10.71 -5.86
N SER A 73 -17.16 -10.16 -5.83
CA SER A 73 -15.93 -10.89 -6.15
C SER A 73 -15.24 -11.54 -4.95
N ILE A 74 -15.82 -11.45 -3.75
CA ILE A 74 -15.26 -12.02 -2.52
C ILE A 74 -15.51 -13.54 -2.52
N SER A 75 -14.44 -14.31 -2.70
CA SER A 75 -14.45 -15.77 -2.58
C SER A 75 -13.41 -16.25 -1.57
N GLU A 76 -13.76 -17.24 -0.74
CA GLU A 76 -12.80 -17.89 0.15
C GLU A 76 -11.86 -18.82 -0.65
N GLY A 77 -10.55 -18.71 -0.43
CA GLY A 77 -9.54 -19.56 -1.09
C GLY A 77 -8.16 -18.92 -1.22
N ASN A 78 -7.10 -19.74 -1.26
CA ASN A 78 -5.67 -19.34 -1.38
C ASN A 78 -5.04 -18.57 -0.20
N GLU A 79 -5.72 -18.49 0.94
CA GLU A 79 -5.22 -17.73 2.11
C GLU A 79 -4.08 -18.43 2.85
N GLU A 80 -4.02 -19.76 2.79
CA GLU A 80 -3.09 -20.56 3.58
C GLU A 80 -1.63 -20.21 3.33
N ARG A 81 -1.28 -19.87 2.10
CA ARG A 81 0.10 -19.48 1.76
C ARG A 81 0.52 -18.21 2.50
N PHE A 82 -0.42 -17.37 2.90
CA PHE A 82 -0.18 -16.09 3.57
C PHE A 82 -0.18 -16.21 5.09
N THR A 83 -0.91 -17.19 5.64
CA THR A 83 -1.09 -17.37 7.09
C THR A 83 -0.22 -18.50 7.66
N LYS A 84 0.14 -19.51 6.88
CA LYS A 84 0.97 -20.64 7.31
C LYS A 84 2.45 -20.46 6.93
N PRO A 85 3.39 -21.13 7.63
CA PRO A 85 4.77 -21.28 7.15
C PRO A 85 4.82 -21.94 5.77
N VAL A 86 5.74 -21.48 4.91
CA VAL A 86 5.94 -22.01 3.55
C VAL A 86 7.42 -22.32 3.36
N GLN A 87 7.74 -23.39 2.62
CA GLN A 87 9.13 -23.73 2.29
C GLN A 87 9.69 -22.84 1.17
N ASP A 88 10.95 -22.45 1.30
CA ASP A 88 11.68 -21.82 0.21
C ASP A 88 12.22 -22.84 -0.80
N HIS A 89 12.82 -22.35 -1.88
CA HIS A 89 13.47 -23.19 -2.92
C HIS A 89 14.59 -24.13 -2.41
N LEU A 90 15.07 -23.95 -1.17
CA LEU A 90 16.07 -24.81 -0.54
C LEU A 90 15.44 -25.70 0.55
N GLY A 91 14.11 -25.78 0.62
CA GLY A 91 13.37 -26.58 1.60
C GLY A 91 13.31 -25.97 3.01
N ARG A 92 13.78 -24.74 3.20
CA ARG A 92 13.79 -24.09 4.53
C ARG A 92 12.42 -23.50 4.84
N ASN A 93 11.92 -23.74 6.05
CA ASN A 93 10.66 -23.16 6.50
C ASN A 93 10.77 -21.64 6.71
N VAL A 94 9.88 -20.89 6.07
CA VAL A 94 9.79 -19.43 6.18
C VAL A 94 8.46 -19.03 6.82
N THR A 95 8.54 -18.40 7.98
CA THR A 95 7.39 -17.91 8.73
C THR A 95 6.62 -16.83 7.96
N PRO A 96 5.31 -16.66 8.23
CA PRO A 96 4.52 -15.60 7.63
C PRO A 96 4.97 -14.20 8.12
N PRO A 97 4.70 -13.15 7.34
CA PRO A 97 4.70 -11.78 7.86
C PRO A 97 3.70 -11.66 9.03
N ASP A 98 4.11 -10.93 10.05
CA ASP A 98 3.36 -10.61 11.26
C ASP A 98 3.14 -9.09 11.32
N PHE A 99 1.98 -8.66 10.84
CA PHE A 99 1.58 -7.25 10.81
C PHE A 99 1.13 -6.70 12.16
N ARG A 100 1.35 -7.43 13.25
CA ARG A 100 1.30 -6.86 14.61
C ARG A 100 2.58 -6.09 14.95
N LYS A 101 3.68 -6.31 14.20
CA LYS A 101 4.97 -5.66 14.43
C LYS A 101 5.09 -4.37 13.63
N ASP A 102 5.36 -3.26 14.30
CA ASP A 102 5.49 -1.93 13.68
C ASP A 102 6.46 -1.90 12.50
N ARG A 103 7.62 -2.58 12.61
CA ARG A 103 8.60 -2.63 11.52
C ARG A 103 8.06 -3.26 10.23
N GLN A 104 7.18 -4.26 10.34
CA GLN A 104 6.60 -4.94 9.19
C GLN A 104 5.46 -4.13 8.58
N ILE A 105 4.66 -3.47 9.42
CA ILE A 105 3.67 -2.49 8.96
C ILE A 105 4.36 -1.34 8.23
N ALA A 106 5.46 -0.81 8.78
CA ALA A 106 6.22 0.27 8.18
C ALA A 106 6.83 -0.15 6.83
N LEU A 107 7.40 -1.36 6.75
CA LEU A 107 7.88 -1.92 5.49
C LEU A 107 6.74 -2.06 4.47
N ALA A 108 5.60 -2.61 4.86
CA ALA A 108 4.47 -2.82 3.97
C ALA A 108 3.89 -1.48 3.46
N LYS A 109 3.75 -0.46 4.31
CA LYS A 109 3.38 0.91 3.92
C LYS A 109 4.37 1.52 2.94
N GLU A 110 5.67 1.32 3.19
CA GLU A 110 6.72 1.79 2.29
C GLU A 110 6.59 1.12 0.92
N LEU A 111 6.41 -0.20 0.88
CA LEU A 111 6.24 -1.00 -0.34
C LEU A 111 4.97 -0.63 -1.15
N LEU A 112 3.91 -0.20 -0.47
CA LEU A 112 2.66 0.24 -1.10
C LEU A 112 2.75 1.64 -1.73
N LYS A 113 3.86 2.38 -1.54
CA LYS A 113 4.03 3.67 -2.19
C LYS A 113 3.95 3.50 -3.72
N PRO A 114 3.10 4.27 -4.43
CA PRO A 114 2.86 4.04 -5.86
C PRO A 114 4.13 4.09 -6.73
N LYS A 115 5.15 4.86 -6.32
CA LYS A 115 6.47 4.87 -6.97
C LYS A 115 7.12 3.48 -7.06
N TYR A 116 6.94 2.61 -6.06
CA TYR A 116 7.53 1.27 -6.07
C TYR A 116 6.69 0.25 -6.83
N HIS A 117 5.38 0.48 -6.91
CA HIS A 117 4.52 -0.34 -7.75
C HIS A 117 4.78 -0.03 -9.24
N ALA A 118 4.86 1.25 -9.60
CA ALA A 118 5.15 1.67 -10.97
C ALA A 118 6.53 1.21 -11.43
N TYR A 119 7.57 1.41 -10.60
CA TYR A 119 8.95 1.31 -11.06
C TYR A 119 9.80 0.24 -10.36
N GLY A 120 9.36 -0.34 -9.24
CA GLY A 120 10.16 -1.21 -8.39
C GLY A 120 11.10 -0.47 -7.43
N PHE A 121 11.97 -1.20 -6.72
CA PHE A 121 12.79 -0.68 -5.63
C PHE A 121 14.03 -1.54 -5.34
N ARG A 122 15.01 -0.96 -4.62
CA ARG A 122 16.15 -1.68 -4.05
C ARG A 122 16.08 -1.66 -2.54
N THR A 123 16.65 -2.69 -1.90
CA THR A 123 16.73 -2.79 -0.43
C THR A 123 17.42 -1.57 0.20
N VAL A 124 18.44 -1.01 -0.46
CA VAL A 124 19.16 0.18 0.02
C VAL A 124 18.29 1.42 0.04
N ASP A 125 17.32 1.52 -0.88
CA ASP A 125 16.39 2.66 -0.93
C ASP A 125 15.34 2.53 0.19
N LEU A 126 14.95 1.30 0.55
CA LEU A 126 14.06 1.04 1.69
C LEU A 126 14.73 1.36 3.03
N LEU A 127 16.00 0.98 3.20
CA LEU A 127 16.75 1.27 4.43
C LEU A 127 16.86 2.77 4.70
N LYS A 128 17.11 3.56 3.64
CA LYS A 128 17.17 5.03 3.73
C LYS A 128 15.85 5.65 4.20
N ASN A 129 14.72 5.03 3.88
CA ASN A 129 13.40 5.58 4.21
C ASN A 129 12.84 5.04 5.52
N LEU A 130 13.42 3.95 6.05
CA LEU A 130 12.98 3.27 7.26
C LEU A 130 14.11 3.09 8.30
N PRO A 131 14.98 4.10 8.54
CA PRO A 131 16.13 3.95 9.43
C PRO A 131 15.74 3.66 10.89
N GLN A 132 14.55 4.11 11.32
CA GLN A 132 14.03 3.87 12.66
C GLN A 132 13.54 2.43 12.88
N PHE A 133 13.31 1.66 11.82
CA PHE A 133 12.78 0.29 11.91
C PHE A 133 13.80 -0.79 11.53
N PHE A 134 14.83 -0.41 10.75
CA PHE A 134 15.82 -1.33 10.23
C PHE A 134 17.22 -0.73 10.35
N GLN A 135 18.13 -1.49 10.96
CA GLN A 135 19.52 -1.07 11.19
C GLN A 135 20.42 -1.38 9.99
N ASN A 136 20.09 -2.43 9.23
CA ASN A 136 20.91 -2.88 8.12
C ASN A 136 20.09 -3.52 6.99
N PRO A 137 20.65 -3.64 5.78
CA PRO A 137 19.94 -4.22 4.64
C PRO A 137 19.55 -5.70 4.82
N ALA A 138 20.23 -6.44 5.71
CA ALA A 138 19.94 -7.86 5.91
C ALA A 138 18.60 -8.06 6.64
N GLN A 139 18.26 -7.20 7.59
CA GLN A 139 16.95 -7.23 8.27
C GLN A 139 15.80 -7.01 7.27
N ILE A 140 15.95 -6.05 6.35
CA ILE A 140 14.96 -5.84 5.28
C ILE A 140 14.92 -7.05 4.35
N ARG A 141 16.06 -7.60 3.93
CA ARG A 141 16.08 -8.81 3.08
C ARG A 141 15.38 -10.00 3.74
N TYR A 142 15.51 -10.15 5.06
CA TYR A 142 14.83 -11.19 5.81
C TYR A 142 13.31 -11.04 5.74
N GLU A 143 12.77 -9.85 6.03
CA GLU A 143 11.32 -9.61 5.93
C GLU A 143 10.84 -9.71 4.46
N MET A 144 11.63 -9.20 3.51
CA MET A 144 11.37 -9.35 2.07
C MET A 144 11.38 -10.81 1.62
N ASN A 145 12.17 -11.69 2.22
CA ASN A 145 12.18 -13.11 1.88
C ASN A 145 10.82 -13.76 2.18
N LYS A 146 10.18 -13.40 3.30
CA LYS A 146 8.83 -13.86 3.64
C LYS A 146 7.80 -13.49 2.59
N LEU A 147 7.95 -12.29 2.00
CA LEU A 147 7.09 -11.80 0.92
C LEU A 147 7.42 -12.51 -0.41
N ARG A 148 8.71 -12.76 -0.70
CA ARG A 148 9.15 -13.40 -1.94
C ARG A 148 8.68 -14.84 -2.08
N VAL A 149 8.84 -15.67 -1.04
CA VAL A 149 8.43 -17.07 -1.08
C VAL A 149 6.91 -17.23 -1.24
N ARG A 150 6.14 -16.17 -0.95
CA ARG A 150 4.69 -16.09 -1.11
C ARG A 150 4.25 -15.38 -2.39
N GLY A 151 5.19 -15.09 -3.30
CA GLY A 151 4.90 -14.39 -4.56
C GLY A 151 4.35 -12.98 -4.40
N ILE A 152 4.49 -12.35 -3.23
CA ILE A 152 4.07 -10.96 -2.99
C ILE A 152 5.09 -9.99 -3.62
N VAL A 153 6.36 -10.37 -3.57
CA VAL A 153 7.46 -9.61 -4.15
C VAL A 153 8.23 -10.52 -5.09
N GLU A 154 8.62 -9.98 -6.24
CA GLU A 154 9.54 -10.62 -7.17
C GLU A 154 10.85 -9.86 -7.27
N LYS A 155 11.94 -10.58 -7.53
CA LYS A 155 13.26 -10.00 -7.81
C LYS A 155 13.49 -10.06 -9.30
N LYS A 156 13.87 -8.94 -9.93
CA LYS A 156 14.26 -8.90 -11.33
C LYS A 156 15.55 -9.70 -11.52
N LYS A 157 15.54 -10.67 -12.45
CA LYS A 157 16.67 -11.58 -12.71
C LYS A 157 17.95 -10.79 -13.01
N GLY A 158 19.06 -11.19 -12.40
CA GLY A 158 20.37 -10.54 -12.58
C GLY A 158 20.52 -9.15 -11.95
N MET A 159 19.50 -8.63 -11.24
CA MET A 159 19.54 -7.28 -10.67
C MET A 159 19.24 -7.29 -9.16
N SER A 160 19.75 -6.31 -8.42
CA SER A 160 19.41 -6.05 -7.01
C SER A 160 18.08 -5.29 -6.86
N PHE A 161 17.13 -5.61 -7.72
CA PHE A 161 15.92 -4.82 -7.95
C PHE A 161 14.68 -5.69 -7.76
N TYR A 162 13.67 -5.15 -7.08
CA TYR A 162 12.46 -5.86 -6.67
C TYR A 162 11.21 -5.10 -7.12
N ARG A 163 10.10 -5.83 -7.22
CA ARG A 163 8.77 -5.27 -7.49
C ARG A 163 7.72 -5.98 -6.64
N VAL A 164 6.70 -5.25 -6.21
CA VAL A 164 5.50 -5.85 -5.62
C VAL A 164 4.62 -6.37 -6.76
N THR A 165 4.23 -7.64 -6.73
CA THR A 165 3.35 -8.23 -7.76
C THR A 165 1.93 -7.65 -7.64
N GLY A 166 1.08 -7.79 -8.67
CA GLY A 166 -0.32 -7.35 -8.59
C GLY A 166 -1.07 -7.99 -7.41
N THR A 167 -0.96 -9.31 -7.26
CA THR A 167 -1.49 -10.05 -6.10
C THR A 167 -0.86 -9.57 -4.79
N GLY A 168 0.45 -9.32 -4.78
CA GLY A 168 1.16 -8.83 -3.60
C GLY A 168 0.68 -7.46 -3.15
N TRP A 169 0.36 -6.56 -4.09
CA TRP A 169 -0.15 -5.23 -3.79
C TRP A 169 -1.52 -5.32 -3.13
N LYS A 170 -2.45 -6.08 -3.73
CA LYS A 170 -3.79 -6.32 -3.18
C LYS A 170 -3.70 -6.91 -1.77
N TRP A 171 -2.87 -7.93 -1.59
CA TRP A 171 -2.69 -8.57 -0.30
C TRP A 171 -2.09 -7.65 0.76
N LEU A 172 -1.03 -6.89 0.45
CA LEU A 172 -0.42 -5.94 1.38
C LEU A 172 -1.42 -4.84 1.79
N TRP A 173 -2.17 -4.31 0.81
CA TRP A 173 -3.18 -3.29 1.05
C TRP A 173 -4.26 -3.80 2.00
N VAL A 174 -4.89 -4.93 1.67
CA VAL A 174 -5.94 -5.54 2.51
C VAL A 174 -5.41 -5.90 3.90
N SER A 175 -4.20 -6.45 3.99
CA SER A 175 -3.62 -6.87 5.28
C SER A 175 -3.39 -5.69 6.22
N ILE A 176 -2.84 -4.57 5.73
CA ILE A 176 -2.62 -3.38 6.56
C ILE A 176 -3.95 -2.69 6.87
N CYS A 177 -4.87 -2.62 5.90
CA CYS A 177 -6.18 -2.02 6.11
C CYS A 177 -7.01 -2.80 7.14
N SER A 178 -7.04 -4.12 7.04
CA SER A 178 -7.71 -4.99 8.02
C SER A 178 -7.16 -4.78 9.42
N GLU A 179 -5.84 -4.73 9.59
CA GLU A 179 -5.25 -4.54 10.91
C GLU A 179 -5.49 -3.13 11.46
N ARG A 180 -5.20 -2.08 10.66
CA ARG A 180 -5.15 -0.70 11.14
C ARG A 180 -6.48 0.03 11.13
N HIS A 181 -7.34 -0.26 10.16
CA HIS A 181 -8.59 0.48 9.94
C HIS A 181 -9.82 -0.32 10.34
N PHE A 182 -9.67 -1.62 10.63
CA PHE A 182 -10.77 -2.45 11.12
C PHE A 182 -10.46 -3.05 12.49
N LYS A 183 -9.54 -4.02 12.59
CA LYS A 183 -9.29 -4.77 13.84
C LYS A 183 -8.85 -3.88 15.00
N ASN A 184 -7.83 -3.06 14.82
CA ASN A 184 -7.32 -2.20 15.89
C ASN A 184 -8.37 -1.19 16.37
N PRO A 185 -9.09 -0.47 15.47
CA PRO A 185 -10.23 0.34 15.87
C PRO A 185 -11.30 -0.43 16.63
N MET A 186 -11.76 -1.59 16.12
CA MET A 186 -12.79 -2.39 16.79
C MET A 186 -12.38 -2.87 18.18
N ILE A 187 -11.13 -3.34 18.33
CA ILE A 187 -10.56 -3.71 19.65
C ILE A 187 -10.52 -2.48 20.56
N SER A 188 -10.08 -1.33 20.03
CA SER A 188 -10.00 -0.09 20.80
C SER A 188 -11.38 0.41 21.25
N THR A 189 -12.41 0.31 20.42
CA THR A 189 -13.80 0.68 20.76
C THR A 189 -14.35 -0.23 21.85
N GLY A 190 -14.07 -1.53 21.80
CA GLY A 190 -14.46 -2.47 22.86
C GLY A 190 -13.71 -2.26 24.18
N SER A 191 -12.51 -1.65 24.15
CA SER A 191 -11.63 -1.52 25.32
C SER A 191 -11.56 -0.12 25.91
N LYS A 192 -11.84 0.94 25.13
CA LYS A 192 -11.83 2.34 25.55
C LYS A 192 -13.23 2.93 25.39
N LYS A 193 -13.88 3.27 26.51
CA LYS A 193 -15.15 4.02 26.51
C LYS A 193 -15.00 5.49 26.11
N THR A 194 -13.77 5.99 25.96
CA THR A 194 -13.49 7.43 25.75
C THR A 194 -12.69 7.65 24.45
N PRO A 195 -13.09 8.59 23.57
CA PRO A 195 -12.38 8.88 22.32
C PRO A 195 -10.95 9.36 22.62
N SER A 196 -9.95 8.81 21.92
CA SER A 196 -8.55 9.16 22.16
C SER A 196 -8.07 10.45 21.48
N PHE A 197 -8.82 10.99 20.51
CA PHE A 197 -8.50 12.24 19.80
C PHE A 197 -9.78 12.93 19.32
N SER A 198 -9.92 14.23 19.59
CA SER A 198 -10.78 15.10 18.78
C SER A 198 -10.01 15.46 17.51
N ALA A 199 -10.55 15.16 16.33
CA ALA A 199 -10.02 15.73 15.11
C ALA A 199 -10.28 17.24 15.14
N ASP A 200 -9.25 18.08 14.95
CA ASP A 200 -9.39 19.54 14.96
C ASP A 200 -10.38 20.04 13.89
N GLN A 201 -10.62 19.24 12.83
CA GLN A 201 -11.73 19.40 11.89
C GLN A 201 -12.27 18.03 11.48
N PRO A 202 -13.33 17.52 12.14
CA PRO A 202 -13.93 16.25 11.76
C PRO A 202 -14.65 16.40 10.41
N SER A 203 -14.56 15.38 9.57
CA SER A 203 -15.43 15.24 8.42
C SER A 203 -16.91 15.22 8.86
N LYS A 204 -17.84 15.54 7.95
CA LYS A 204 -19.29 15.52 8.28
C LYS A 204 -19.75 14.18 8.88
N ILE A 205 -19.14 13.08 8.46
CA ILE A 205 -19.44 11.73 8.96
C ILE A 205 -18.90 11.55 10.39
N GLU A 206 -17.66 11.97 10.67
CA GLU A 206 -17.08 11.90 12.02
C GLU A 206 -17.84 12.78 13.01
N ALA A 207 -18.31 13.96 12.58
CA ALA A 207 -19.18 14.83 13.37
C ALA A 207 -20.51 14.13 13.71
N ALA A 208 -21.15 13.49 12.71
CA ALA A 208 -22.39 12.74 12.93
C ALA A 208 -22.20 11.56 13.91
N TYR A 209 -21.10 10.81 13.80
CA TYR A 209 -20.77 9.75 14.77
C TYR A 209 -20.53 10.28 16.18
N SER A 210 -19.87 11.43 16.31
CA SER A 210 -19.65 12.07 17.61
C SER A 210 -20.98 12.46 18.28
N MET A 211 -21.92 13.04 17.52
CA MET A 211 -23.27 13.36 18.00
C MET A 211 -24.05 12.11 18.43
N LEU A 212 -23.99 11.03 17.65
CA LEU A 212 -24.63 9.75 18.01
C LEU A 212 -24.08 9.19 19.32
N ASN A 213 -22.75 9.18 19.49
CA ASN A 213 -22.12 8.68 20.71
C ASN A 213 -22.44 9.53 21.94
N GLN A 214 -22.53 10.86 21.78
CA GLN A 214 -22.98 11.76 22.85
C GLN A 214 -24.43 11.46 23.23
N GLY A 215 -25.34 11.35 22.25
CA GLY A 215 -26.74 11.01 22.51
C GLY A 215 -26.92 9.65 23.19
N LEU A 216 -26.19 8.63 22.73
CA LEU A 216 -26.18 7.30 23.37
C LEU A 216 -25.62 7.35 24.79
N SER A 217 -24.60 8.16 25.06
CA SER A 217 -24.05 8.33 26.41
C SER A 217 -25.07 8.97 27.36
N VAL A 218 -25.79 10.01 26.90
CA VAL A 218 -26.88 10.64 27.68
C VAL A 218 -28.00 9.62 27.95
N LEU A 219 -28.47 8.91 26.93
CA LEU A 219 -29.48 7.85 27.10
C LEU A 219 -29.01 6.78 28.10
N THR A 220 -27.75 6.36 28.01
CA THR A 220 -27.20 5.34 28.91
C THR A 220 -27.09 5.85 30.35
N GLN A 221 -26.76 7.13 30.56
CA GLN A 221 -26.72 7.75 31.89
C GLN A 221 -28.12 7.85 32.50
N GLU A 222 -29.12 8.31 31.73
CA GLU A 222 -30.52 8.39 32.19
C GLU A 222 -31.08 6.99 32.50
N LEU A 223 -30.78 5.99 31.67
CA LEU A 223 -31.20 4.60 31.91
C LEU A 223 -30.47 3.96 33.10
N ALA A 224 -29.21 4.35 33.35
CA ALA A 224 -28.43 3.88 34.50
C ALA A 224 -28.79 4.59 35.81
N LEU A 225 -29.60 5.66 35.77
CA LEU A 225 -30.15 6.36 36.95
C LEU A 225 -31.50 5.79 37.40
N ILE A 226 -31.97 4.68 36.81
CA ILE A 226 -33.21 3.97 37.20
C ILE A 226 -32.90 2.67 38.00
N SER A 227 -31.68 2.52 38.54
CA SER A 227 -31.35 1.44 39.50
C SER A 227 -31.19 1.95 40.92
#